data_AF-A0A963DQW0-F1
#
_entry.id   AF-A0A963DQW0-F1
#
_cell.length_a   1.000
_cell.length_b   1.000
_cell.length_c   1.000
_cell.angle_alpha   90.00
_cell.angle_beta   90.00
_cell.angle_gamma   90.00
#
_symmetry.space_group_name_H-M   'P 1'
#
loop_
_entity.id
_entity.type
_entity.pdbx_description
1 polymer ?
#
loop_
_entity_poly.entity_id
_entity_poly.type
_entity_poly.pdbx_seq_one_letter_code
_entity_poly.pdbx_strand_id
1 'polypeptide(L)'
;MDAFELRDGNPSGYQCEIGGDPEDDLLALLGRLVEKLRRMLSVKHLTREDHEPQIAEQTVRGRIDWDDSVAGHTPLLTIDGQEVSWEEFGRMLMTFEGWQFRLQIVDPADEP
;
A
#
# COMPACT_ATOMS: atom_id res chain seq x y z
N MET A 1 10.26 -12.60 6.46
CA MET A 1 8.96 -12.98 7.06
C MET A 1 7.92 -12.00 6.55
N ASP A 2 6.72 -12.48 6.26
CA ASP A 2 5.67 -11.73 5.57
C ASP A 2 4.31 -11.87 6.27
N ALA A 3 3.43 -10.91 6.01
CA ALA A 3 2.03 -10.92 6.42
C ALA A 3 1.16 -10.21 5.38
N PHE A 4 -0.08 -10.67 5.25
CA PHE A 4 -1.08 -10.09 4.35
C PHE A 4 -2.48 -10.15 4.98
N GLU A 5 -3.35 -9.25 4.55
CA GLU A 5 -4.77 -9.26 4.88
C GLU A 5 -5.48 -10.40 4.13
N LEU A 6 -6.43 -11.05 4.80
CA LEU A 6 -7.27 -12.09 4.23
C LEU A 6 -8.68 -11.56 4.01
N ARG A 7 -9.20 -11.70 2.79
CA ARG A 7 -10.62 -11.50 2.48
C ARG A 7 -11.15 -12.76 1.79
N ASP A 8 -12.23 -13.30 2.34
CA ASP A 8 -12.85 -14.54 1.88
C ASP A 8 -11.85 -15.71 1.73
N GLY A 9 -10.86 -15.76 2.61
CA GLY A 9 -9.82 -16.79 2.63
C GLY A 9 -8.68 -16.59 1.63
N ASN A 10 -8.69 -15.52 0.83
CA ASN A 10 -7.65 -15.20 -0.13
C ASN A 10 -6.80 -14.00 0.35
N PRO A 11 -5.48 -13.99 0.05
CA PRO A 11 -4.65 -12.80 0.23
C PRO A 11 -5.22 -11.60 -0.52
N SER A 12 -5.33 -10.46 0.13
CA SER A 12 -5.80 -9.20 -0.46
C SER A 12 -5.36 -8.02 0.39
N GLY A 13 -5.46 -6.79 -0.15
CA GLY A 13 -5.31 -5.58 0.67
C GLY A 13 -3.92 -5.40 1.28
N TYR A 14 -3.84 -5.15 2.58
CA TYR A 14 -2.55 -4.87 3.25
C TYR A 14 -1.57 -6.03 3.09
N GLN A 15 -0.31 -5.72 2.75
CA GLN A 15 0.79 -6.67 2.74
C GLN A 15 2.02 -6.01 3.34
N CYS A 16 2.79 -6.78 4.08
CA CYS A 16 3.95 -6.32 4.81
C CYS A 16 5.01 -7.41 4.83
N GLU A 17 6.25 -7.03 4.51
CA GLU A 17 7.38 -7.93 4.53
C GLU A 17 8.49 -7.34 5.39
N ILE A 18 9.24 -8.20 6.06
CA ILE A 18 10.49 -7.85 6.73
C ILE A 18 11.60 -8.78 6.27
N GLY A 19 12.75 -8.19 5.99
CA GLY A 19 14.01 -8.92 5.88
C GLY A 19 14.43 -9.47 7.24
N GLY A 20 14.99 -10.67 7.24
CA GLY A 20 15.59 -11.31 8.41
C GLY A 20 16.78 -12.16 7.99
N ASP A 21 17.76 -12.28 8.87
CA ASP A 21 18.89 -13.18 8.70
C ASP A 21 18.54 -14.59 9.20
N PRO A 22 19.17 -15.65 8.67
CA PRO A 22 18.87 -17.03 9.07
C PRO A 22 19.10 -17.32 10.56
N GLU A 23 19.91 -16.50 11.24
CA GLU A 23 20.23 -16.63 12.66
C GLU A 23 19.32 -15.79 13.57
N ASP A 24 18.41 -14.99 12.99
CA ASP A 24 17.52 -14.13 13.75
C ASP A 24 16.52 -14.94 14.59
N ASP A 25 16.24 -14.45 15.80
CA ASP A 25 15.20 -15.00 16.65
C ASP A 25 13.81 -14.78 16.03
N LEU A 26 13.04 -15.86 15.87
CA LEU A 26 11.74 -15.83 15.20
C LEU A 26 10.72 -14.95 15.94
N LEU A 27 10.77 -14.90 17.28
CA LEU A 27 9.86 -14.07 18.06
C LEU A 27 10.22 -12.59 17.90
N ALA A 28 11.50 -12.25 17.80
CA ALA A 28 11.97 -10.90 17.48
C ALA A 28 11.54 -10.48 16.06
N LEU A 29 11.64 -11.37 15.06
CA LEU A 29 11.12 -11.12 13.71
C LEU A 29 9.60 -10.88 13.72
N LEU A 30 8.83 -11.71 14.42
CA LEU A 30 7.40 -11.51 14.58
C LEU A 30 7.10 -10.16 15.23
N GLY A 31 7.83 -9.78 16.28
CA GLY A 31 7.69 -8.48 16.94
C GLY A 31 7.91 -7.30 15.96
N ARG A 32 8.98 -7.35 15.15
CA ARG A 32 9.26 -6.34 14.11
C ARG A 32 8.14 -6.26 13.07
N LEU A 33 7.62 -7.40 12.63
CA LEU A 33 6.53 -7.46 11.66
C LEU A 33 5.24 -6.83 12.22
N VAL A 34 4.88 -7.16 13.47
CA VAL A 34 3.71 -6.58 14.16
C VAL A 34 3.85 -5.07 14.32
N GLU A 35 5.03 -4.57 14.67
CA GLU A 35 5.27 -3.13 14.76
C GLU A 35 5.19 -2.42 13.40
N LYS A 36 5.71 -3.02 12.33
CA LYS A 36 5.57 -2.50 10.95
C LYS A 36 4.10 -2.45 10.53
N LEU A 37 3.32 -3.50 10.82
CA LEU A 37 1.87 -3.52 10.56
C LEU A 37 1.12 -2.43 11.33
N ARG A 38 1.41 -2.25 12.63
CA ARG A 38 0.77 -1.19 13.43
C ARG A 38 1.01 0.19 12.86
N ARG A 39 2.25 0.49 12.42
CA ARG A 39 2.59 1.76 11.78
C ARG A 39 1.84 1.93 10.47
N MET A 40 1.83 0.89 9.62
CA MET A 40 1.12 0.89 8.34
C MET A 40 -0.39 1.15 8.51
N LEU A 41 -0.99 0.60 9.55
CA LEU A 41 -2.43 0.77 9.84
C LEU A 41 -2.77 2.07 10.57
N SER A 42 -1.77 2.81 11.08
CA SER A 42 -1.98 4.00 11.91
C SER A 42 -2.29 5.27 11.12
N VAL A 43 -1.96 5.30 9.83
CA VAL A 43 -2.18 6.43 8.93
C VAL A 43 -3.16 6.00 7.84
N LYS A 44 -4.09 6.87 7.50
CA LYS A 44 -5.00 6.71 6.36
C LYS A 44 -4.62 7.69 5.29
N HIS A 45 -4.34 7.18 4.10
CA HIS A 45 -3.99 7.95 2.91
C HIS A 45 -5.21 8.25 2.04
N LEU A 46 -6.30 7.50 2.20
CA LEU A 46 -7.56 7.73 1.50
C LEU A 46 -8.67 8.18 2.45
N THR A 47 -9.42 9.20 2.03
CA THR A 47 -10.71 9.59 2.60
C THR A 47 -11.83 9.17 1.64
N ARG A 48 -13.08 9.23 2.11
CA ARG A 48 -14.27 9.06 1.27
C ARG A 48 -14.99 10.40 1.19
N GLU A 49 -15.00 10.99 0.00
CA GLU A 49 -15.82 12.15 -0.33
C GLU A 49 -16.85 11.72 -1.36
N ASP A 50 -18.14 11.96 -1.10
CA ASP A 50 -19.23 11.58 -2.01
C ASP A 50 -19.23 10.11 -2.47
N HIS A 51 -18.74 9.20 -1.61
CA HIS A 51 -18.57 7.75 -1.85
C HIS A 51 -17.40 7.37 -2.78
N GLU A 52 -16.66 8.35 -3.29
CA GLU A 52 -15.45 8.14 -4.06
C GLU A 52 -14.20 8.27 -3.16
N PRO A 53 -13.20 7.37 -3.32
CA PRO A 53 -11.94 7.52 -2.62
C PRO A 53 -11.20 8.78 -3.10
N GLN A 54 -10.69 9.58 -2.16
CA GLN A 54 -9.86 10.74 -2.42
C GLN A 54 -8.58 10.68 -1.60
N ILE A 55 -7.53 11.33 -2.09
CA ILE A 55 -6.27 11.44 -1.35
C ILE A 55 -6.48 12.37 -0.15
N ALA A 56 -6.20 11.87 1.04
CA ALA A 56 -6.48 12.57 2.30
C ALA A 56 -5.59 13.80 2.52
N GLU A 57 -4.32 13.72 2.13
CA GLU A 57 -3.28 14.73 2.38
C GLU A 57 -2.28 14.80 1.21
N GLN A 58 -1.04 15.24 1.42
CA GLN A 58 -0.04 15.36 0.34
C GLN A 58 0.84 14.11 0.18
N THR A 59 0.70 13.13 1.08
CA THR A 59 1.48 11.89 1.07
C THR A 59 0.55 10.70 0.95
N VAL A 60 0.78 9.89 -0.08
CA VAL A 60 0.10 8.61 -0.29
C VAL A 60 1.14 7.52 -0.34
N ARG A 61 0.92 6.46 0.42
CA ARG A 61 1.75 5.26 0.43
C ARG A 61 0.88 4.07 0.07
N GLY A 62 1.44 3.18 -0.73
CA GLY A 62 0.75 1.98 -1.18
C GLY A 62 1.74 1.02 -1.83
N ARG A 63 1.20 -0.11 -2.24
CA ARG A 63 1.93 -1.13 -3.00
C ARG A 63 1.55 -1.03 -4.47
N ILE A 64 2.52 -1.23 -5.34
CA ILE A 64 2.32 -1.36 -6.78
C ILE A 64 2.21 -2.85 -7.08
N ASP A 65 1.06 -3.27 -7.57
CA ASP A 65 0.73 -4.63 -7.99
C ASP A 65 0.42 -4.65 -9.50
N TRP A 66 0.13 -5.85 -10.01
CA TRP A 66 -0.27 -6.09 -11.40
C TRP A 66 -1.69 -6.68 -11.43
N ASP A 67 -2.51 -6.20 -12.36
CA ASP A 67 -3.85 -6.74 -12.63
C ASP A 67 -3.82 -7.63 -13.88
N ASP A 68 -3.92 -8.95 -13.69
CA ASP A 68 -3.97 -9.94 -14.79
C ASP A 68 -5.29 -9.93 -15.57
N SER A 69 -6.34 -9.28 -15.05
CA SER A 69 -7.68 -9.27 -15.63
C SER A 69 -7.90 -8.13 -16.64
N VAL A 70 -7.17 -7.04 -16.48
CA VAL A 70 -7.11 -5.95 -17.45
C VAL A 70 -6.01 -6.28 -18.45
N ALA A 71 -6.21 -5.99 -19.73
CA ALA A 71 -5.19 -6.15 -20.77
C ALA A 71 -3.98 -5.17 -20.62
N GLY A 72 -3.49 -4.99 -19.40
CA GLY A 72 -2.08 -5.04 -19.04
C GLY A 72 -1.21 -3.89 -19.53
N HIS A 73 -1.61 -2.64 -19.29
CA HIS A 73 -0.77 -1.47 -19.59
C HIS A 73 -0.57 -0.51 -18.43
N THR A 74 -1.22 -0.73 -17.28
CA THR A 74 -1.12 0.15 -16.12
C THR A 74 -1.06 -0.64 -14.84
N PRO A 75 -0.35 -0.16 -13.81
CA PRO A 75 -0.28 -0.84 -12.52
C PRO A 75 -1.63 -0.84 -11.80
N LEU A 76 -1.81 -1.82 -10.93
CA LEU A 76 -2.82 -1.79 -9.87
C LEU A 76 -2.16 -1.25 -8.60
N LEU A 77 -2.84 -0.39 -7.87
CA LEU A 77 -2.31 0.13 -6.61
C LEU A 77 -3.11 -0.44 -5.45
N THR A 78 -2.42 -0.79 -4.36
CA THR A 78 -3.07 -1.09 -3.09
C THR A 78 -2.74 0.00 -2.08
N ILE A 79 -3.72 0.82 -1.73
CA ILE A 79 -3.59 1.96 -0.80
C ILE A 79 -4.60 1.76 0.34
N ASP A 80 -4.14 1.85 1.59
CA ASP A 80 -4.97 1.57 2.78
C ASP A 80 -5.71 0.22 2.73
N GLY A 81 -5.13 -0.78 2.05
CA GLY A 81 -5.72 -2.11 1.86
C GLY A 81 -6.86 -2.14 0.83
N GLN A 82 -7.09 -1.04 0.09
CA GLN A 82 -8.04 -0.96 -1.00
C GLN A 82 -7.28 -1.00 -2.33
N GLU A 83 -7.78 -1.81 -3.27
CA GLU A 83 -7.33 -1.77 -4.66
C GLU A 83 -7.83 -0.48 -5.33
N VAL A 84 -6.92 0.19 -6.03
CA VAL A 84 -7.15 1.44 -6.74
C VAL A 84 -6.49 1.30 -8.11
N SER A 85 -7.29 1.37 -9.15
CA SER A 85 -6.77 1.38 -10.52
C SER A 85 -5.92 2.62 -10.78
N TRP A 86 -5.01 2.53 -11.75
CA TRP A 86 -4.21 3.69 -12.16
C TRP A 86 -5.08 4.87 -12.63
N GLU A 87 -6.22 4.61 -13.26
CA GLU A 87 -7.15 5.65 -13.70
C GLU A 87 -7.81 6.36 -12.52
N GLU A 88 -8.27 5.62 -11.51
CA GLU A 88 -8.82 6.18 -10.27
C GLU A 88 -7.79 7.04 -9.55
N PHE A 89 -6.57 6.53 -9.41
CA PHE A 89 -5.47 7.29 -8.79
C PHE A 89 -5.17 8.58 -9.57
N GLY A 90 -5.14 8.51 -10.91
CA GLY A 90 -4.98 9.67 -11.78
C GLY A 90 -6.08 10.72 -11.59
N ARG A 91 -7.33 10.30 -11.40
CA ARG A 91 -8.45 11.22 -11.07
C ARG A 91 -8.24 11.90 -9.73
N MET A 92 -7.80 11.17 -8.70
CA MET A 92 -7.53 11.77 -7.38
C MET A 92 -6.44 12.85 -7.45
N LEU A 93 -5.41 12.64 -8.28
CA LEU A 93 -4.33 13.61 -8.47
C LEU A 93 -4.80 14.95 -9.07
N MET A 94 -5.97 15.00 -9.72
CA MET A 94 -6.51 16.26 -10.27
C MET A 94 -6.80 17.31 -9.20
N THR A 95 -6.95 16.91 -7.93
CA THR A 95 -7.11 17.83 -6.78
C THR A 95 -5.86 18.67 -6.50
N PHE A 96 -4.69 18.27 -7.01
CA PHE A 96 -3.40 18.95 -6.83
C PHE A 96 -2.97 19.76 -8.05
N GLU A 97 -3.92 20.34 -8.80
CA GLU A 97 -3.62 21.16 -9.98
C GLU A 97 -2.61 22.28 -9.68
N GLY A 98 -1.52 22.34 -10.45
CA GLY A 98 -0.45 23.34 -10.30
C GLY A 98 0.66 22.97 -9.31
N TRP A 99 0.58 21.82 -8.66
CA TRP A 99 1.57 21.36 -7.69
C TRP A 99 2.72 20.62 -8.36
N GLN A 100 3.86 20.52 -7.67
CA GLN A 100 4.96 19.65 -8.05
C GLN A 100 4.88 18.36 -7.23
N PHE A 101 5.32 17.23 -7.80
CA PHE A 101 5.26 15.93 -7.12
C PHE A 101 6.60 15.19 -7.18
N ARG A 102 6.76 14.23 -6.27
CA ARG A 102 7.88 13.27 -6.23
C ARG A 102 7.32 11.88 -6.03
N LEU A 103 7.74 10.94 -6.88
CA LEU A 103 7.49 9.52 -6.71
C LEU A 103 8.74 8.83 -6.16
N GLN A 104 8.57 8.03 -5.11
CA GLN A 104 9.63 7.22 -4.52
C GLN A 104 9.20 5.76 -4.56
N ILE A 105 10.08 4.90 -5.09
CA ILE A 105 9.88 3.45 -5.13
C ILE A 105 10.88 2.85 -4.15
N VAL A 106 10.41 2.00 -3.25
CA VAL A 106 11.19 1.35 -2.18
C VAL A 106 11.00 -0.16 -2.23
N ASP A 107 11.93 -0.90 -1.64
CA ASP A 107 11.80 -2.36 -1.51
C ASP A 107 10.63 -2.72 -0.56
N PRO A 108 9.85 -3.78 -0.82
CA PRO A 108 8.77 -4.22 0.08
C PRO A 108 9.20 -4.47 1.53
N ALA A 109 10.46 -4.88 1.75
CA ALA A 109 11.02 -5.09 3.08
C ALA A 109 11.30 -3.78 3.83
N ASP A 110 11.50 -2.68 3.12
CA ASP A 110 11.79 -1.36 3.69
C ASP A 110 10.53 -0.63 4.19
N GLU A 111 10.72 0.47 4.91
CA GLU A 111 9.62 1.37 5.28
C GLU A 111 9.32 2.37 4.14
N PRO A 112 8.07 2.47 3.66
CA PRO A 112 7.64 3.55 2.77
C PRO A 112 7.45 4.88 3.51
#